data_AF-A0A843G542-F1
#
_entry.id   AF-A0A843G542-F1
#
_cell.length_a   1.000
_cell.length_b   1.000
_cell.length_c   1.000
_cell.angle_alpha   90.00
_cell.angle_beta   90.00
_cell.angle_gamma   90.00
#
_symmetry.space_group_name_H-M   'P 1'
#
loop_
_entity.id
_entity.type
_entity.pdbx_description
1 polymer ?
#
loop_
_entity_poly.entity_id
_entity_poly.type
_entity_poly.pdbx_seq_one_letter_code
_entity_poly.pdbx_strand_id
1 'polypeptide(L)'
;RGSKVFAAVKGAADAGLNLPYGESIIPSEDRINGEHIAEYAESLDEEELNKKFSQYLAKGLQPTDLPEHFEEIKNKIDEAEL
;
A
#
# COMPACT_ATOMS: atom_id res chain seq x y z
N ARG A 1 10.08 -2.68 12.19
CA ARG A 1 10.29 -1.24 12.49
C ARG A 1 9.08 -0.45 12.00
N GLY A 2 8.48 0.39 12.85
CA GLY A 2 7.19 1.05 12.62
C GLY A 2 7.21 1.89 11.36
N SER A 3 6.57 1.41 10.30
CA SER A 3 6.82 1.77 8.90
C SER A 3 5.79 2.73 8.32
N LYS A 4 4.61 2.87 8.95
CA LYS A 4 3.52 3.69 8.41
C LYS A 4 3.83 5.19 8.46
N VAL A 5 4.47 5.65 9.55
CA VAL A 5 4.87 7.05 9.70
C VAL A 5 5.94 7.41 8.65
N PHE A 6 6.90 6.52 8.41
CA PHE A 6 7.93 6.74 7.39
C PHE A 6 7.40 6.64 5.96
N ALA A 7 6.40 5.79 5.71
CA ALA A 7 5.68 5.78 4.43
C ALA A 7 4.96 7.13 4.18
N ALA A 8 4.35 7.72 5.20
CA ALA A 8 3.73 9.05 5.09
C ALA A 8 4.77 10.16 4.82
N VAL A 9 5.96 10.07 5.44
CA VAL A 9 7.07 11.00 5.16
C VAL A 9 7.53 10.89 3.71
N LYS A 10 7.64 9.67 3.18
CA LYS A 10 7.96 9.45 1.76
C LYS A 10 6.92 10.07 0.85
N GLY A 11 5.62 9.82 1.09
CA GLY A 11 4.55 10.43 0.29
C GLY A 11 4.55 11.96 0.33
N ALA A 12 4.86 12.57 1.49
CA ALA A 12 5.02 14.02 1.58
C ALA A 12 6.22 14.54 0.78
N ALA A 13 7.34 13.81 0.79
CA ALA A 13 8.51 14.14 -0.01
C ALA A 13 8.24 13.98 -1.52
N ASP A 14 7.54 12.92 -1.93
CA ASP A 14 7.12 12.66 -3.31
C ASP A 14 6.19 13.78 -3.83
N ALA A 15 5.32 14.32 -2.95
CA ALA A 15 4.47 15.48 -3.23
C ALA A 15 5.22 16.84 -3.24
N GLY A 16 6.55 16.84 -3.08
CA GLY A 16 7.39 18.02 -3.19
C GLY A 16 7.69 18.75 -1.87
N LEU A 17 7.34 18.20 -0.70
CA LEU A 17 7.81 18.75 0.57
C LEU A 17 9.28 18.39 0.82
N ASN A 18 10.11 19.41 1.01
CA ASN A 18 11.52 19.19 1.34
C ASN A 18 11.68 18.82 2.83
N LEU A 19 11.80 17.53 3.12
CA LEU A 19 11.92 16.97 4.47
C LEU A 19 13.28 16.31 4.68
N PRO A 20 13.95 16.54 5.83
CA PRO A 20 15.17 15.81 6.16
C PRO A 20 14.82 14.41 6.69
N TYR A 21 14.97 13.39 5.85
CA TYR A 21 14.86 11.98 6.24
C TYR A 21 16.04 11.17 5.70
N GLY A 22 16.35 10.05 6.36
CA GLY A 22 17.31 9.08 5.84
C GLY A 22 16.63 8.07 4.91
N GLU A 23 17.23 7.71 3.78
CA GLU A 23 16.62 6.72 2.88
C GLU A 23 16.48 5.33 3.55
N SER A 24 17.35 5.00 4.51
CA SER A 24 17.35 3.71 5.22
C SER A 24 16.17 3.49 6.19
N ILE A 25 15.39 4.53 6.49
CA ILE A 25 14.19 4.42 7.34
C ILE A 25 12.91 4.27 6.50
N ILE A 26 12.99 4.51 5.19
CA ILE A 26 11.86 4.40 4.29
C ILE A 26 11.57 2.91 4.03
N PRO A 27 10.31 2.47 4.13
CA PRO A 27 9.94 1.10 3.76
C PRO A 27 10.23 0.84 2.27
N SER A 28 10.48 -0.42 1.90
CA SER A 28 10.57 -0.82 0.49
C SER A 28 9.27 -0.53 -0.25
N GLU A 29 9.36 -0.35 -1.57
CA GLU A 29 8.19 -0.13 -2.45
C GLU A 29 7.17 -1.26 -2.30
N ASP A 30 7.60 -2.52 -2.23
CA ASP A 30 6.76 -3.72 -2.06
C ASP A 30 5.87 -3.67 -0.79
N ARG A 31 6.28 -2.84 0.18
CA ARG A 31 5.51 -2.60 1.40
C ARG A 31 4.59 -1.40 1.32
N ILE A 32 4.89 -0.46 0.44
CA ILE A 32 4.11 0.75 0.19
C ILE A 32 2.97 0.44 -0.78
N ASN A 33 3.25 -0.26 -1.88
CA ASN A 33 2.25 -0.71 -2.86
C ASN A 33 1.32 -1.81 -2.31
N GLY A 34 1.75 -2.55 -1.28
CA GLY A 34 0.94 -3.63 -0.70
C GLY A 34 1.19 -5.00 -1.34
N GLU A 35 2.26 -5.17 -2.11
CA GLU A 35 2.65 -6.44 -2.76
C GLU A 35 2.88 -7.56 -1.75
N HIS A 36 3.54 -7.26 -0.63
CA HIS A 36 3.65 -8.22 0.49
C HIS A 36 2.29 -8.70 1.06
N ILE A 37 1.21 -7.94 0.89
CA ILE A 37 -0.14 -8.34 1.31
C ILE A 37 -0.78 -9.22 0.24
N ALA A 38 -0.60 -8.87 -1.03
CA ALA A 38 -1.06 -9.66 -2.17
C ALA A 38 -0.42 -11.06 -2.15
N GLU A 39 0.92 -11.13 -2.06
CA GLU A 39 1.65 -12.40 -1.94
C GLU A 39 1.19 -13.23 -0.73
N TYR A 40 0.96 -12.58 0.42
CA TYR A 40 0.46 -13.28 1.60
C TYR A 40 -0.94 -13.82 1.36
N ALA A 41 -1.81 -13.06 0.69
CA ALA A 41 -3.15 -13.51 0.37
C ALA A 41 -3.15 -14.67 -0.63
N GLU A 42 -2.29 -14.65 -1.65
CA GLU A 42 -2.12 -15.75 -2.61
C GLU A 42 -1.67 -17.04 -1.94
N SER A 43 -0.88 -16.93 -0.87
CA SER A 43 -0.40 -18.09 -0.11
C SER A 43 -1.43 -18.74 0.80
N LEU A 44 -2.63 -18.15 0.95
CA LEU A 44 -3.68 -18.62 1.85
C LEU A 44 -4.78 -19.39 1.12
N ASP A 45 -5.37 -20.34 1.84
CA ASP A 45 -6.55 -21.06 1.38
C ASP A 45 -7.79 -20.15 1.42
N GLU A 46 -8.82 -20.47 0.62
CA GLU A 46 -10.03 -19.65 0.50
C GLU A 46 -10.75 -19.39 1.84
N GLU A 47 -10.73 -20.36 2.76
CA GLU A 47 -11.32 -20.22 4.10
C GLU A 47 -10.50 -19.27 4.99
N GLU A 48 -9.17 -19.37 4.94
CA GLU A 48 -8.27 -18.47 5.68
C GLU A 48 -8.30 -17.05 5.11
N LEU A 49 -8.35 -16.92 3.79
CA LEU A 49 -8.44 -15.66 3.08
C LEU A 49 -9.74 -14.94 3.47
N ASN A 50 -10.88 -15.64 3.41
CA ASN A 50 -12.16 -15.09 3.86
C ASN A 50 -12.13 -14.65 5.33
N LYS A 51 -11.50 -15.42 6.21
CA LYS A 51 -11.44 -15.08 7.63
C LYS A 51 -10.55 -13.86 7.91
N LYS A 52 -9.37 -13.80 7.28
CA LYS A 52 -8.37 -12.74 7.52
C LYS A 52 -8.68 -11.45 6.75
N PHE A 53 -9.25 -11.56 5.56
CA PHE A 53 -9.52 -10.45 4.65
C PHE A 53 -11.02 -10.19 4.41
N SER A 54 -11.91 -10.71 5.27
CA SER A 54 -13.37 -10.49 5.21
C SER A 54 -13.77 -9.02 4.95
N GLN A 55 -13.07 -8.06 5.54
CA GLN A 55 -13.37 -6.64 5.36
C GLN A 55 -13.03 -6.10 3.96
N TYR A 56 -12.01 -6.65 3.31
CA TYR A 56 -11.66 -6.30 1.93
C TYR A 56 -12.68 -6.90 0.97
N LEU A 57 -12.98 -8.19 1.14
CA LEU A 57 -13.97 -8.90 0.34
C LEU A 57 -15.37 -8.31 0.47
N ALA A 58 -15.78 -7.89 1.67
CA ALA A 58 -17.06 -7.22 1.90
C ALA A 58 -17.19 -5.88 1.16
N LYS A 59 -16.06 -5.26 0.81
CA LYS A 59 -15.99 -4.03 0.01
C LYS A 59 -15.81 -4.30 -1.49
N GLY A 60 -15.78 -5.57 -1.90
CA GLY A 60 -15.55 -5.97 -3.29
C GLY A 60 -14.10 -5.82 -3.76
N LEU A 61 -13.15 -5.68 -2.83
CA LEU A 61 -11.73 -5.56 -3.15
C LEU A 61 -11.01 -6.87 -2.82
N GLN A 62 -10.35 -7.46 -3.81
CA GLN A 62 -9.51 -8.63 -3.58
C GLN A 62 -8.17 -8.19 -2.98
N PRO A 63 -7.65 -8.90 -1.97
CA PRO A 63 -6.33 -8.60 -1.42
C PRO A 63 -5.18 -8.73 -2.42
N THR A 64 -5.33 -9.57 -3.45
CA THR A 64 -4.39 -9.74 -4.55
C THR A 64 -4.27 -8.50 -5.44
N ASP A 65 -5.38 -7.75 -5.55
CA ASP A 65 -5.50 -6.59 -6.44
C ASP A 65 -5.10 -5.29 -5.72
N LEU A 66 -4.64 -5.38 -4.46
CA LEU A 66 -4.22 -4.23 -3.66
C LEU A 66 -3.11 -3.38 -4.32
N PRO A 67 -2.06 -3.98 -4.93
CA PRO A 67 -1.02 -3.20 -5.61
C PRO A 67 -1.56 -2.37 -6.77
N GLU A 68 -2.41 -2.98 -7.60
CA GLU A 68 -3.04 -2.30 -8.74
C GLU A 68 -3.97 -1.18 -8.26
N HIS A 69 -4.80 -1.46 -7.26
CA HIS A 69 -5.69 -0.45 -6.68
C HIS A 69 -4.91 0.71 -6.03
N PHE A 70 -3.76 0.44 -5.42
CA PHE A 70 -2.90 1.47 -4.87
C PHE A 70 -2.37 2.41 -5.96
N GLU A 71 -1.86 1.85 -7.06
CA GLU A 71 -1.37 2.65 -8.20
C GLU A 71 -2.50 3.46 -8.84
N GLU A 72 -3.67 2.86 -9.04
CA GLU A 72 -4.85 3.55 -9.58
C GLU A 72 -5.22 4.78 -8.75
N ILE A 73 -5.29 4.63 -7.42
CA ILE A 73 -5.62 5.73 -6.52
C ILE A 73 -4.51 6.77 -6.45
N LYS A 74 -3.24 6.35 -6.45
CA LYS A 74 -2.10 7.28 -6.49
C LYS A 74 -2.15 8.16 -7.72
N ASN A 75 -2.32 7.57 -8.91
CA ASN A 75 -2.42 8.31 -10.17
C ASN A 75 -3.61 9.29 -10.16
N LYS A 76 -4.76 8.90 -9.60
CA LYS A 76 -5.91 9.79 -9.44
C LYS A 76 -5.64 10.99 -8.54
N ILE A 77 -4.82 10.83 -7.50
CA ILE A 77 -4.42 11.93 -6.61
C ILE A 77 -3.49 12.88 -7.38
N ASP A 78 -2.49 12.34 -8.09
CA ASP A 78 -1.53 13.12 -8.86
C ASP A 78 -2.23 13.90 -10.00
N GLU A 79 -3.23 13.29 -10.67
CA GLU A 79 -4.04 13.94 -11.71
C GLU A 79 -5.02 14.99 -11.16
N ALA A 80 -5.49 14.85 -9.92
CA ALA A 80 -6.39 15.81 -9.28
C ALA A 80 -5.68 17.09 -8.79
N GLU A 81 -4.34 17.08 -8.71
CA GLU A 81 -3.53 18.26 -8.39
C GLU A 81 -3.12 19.08 -9.63
N LEU A 82 -3.46 18.62 -10.85
CA LEU A 82 -3.31 19.36 -12.12
C LEU A 82 -4.55 20.21 -12.45
#